data_AF-A0A7J3P8S4-F1
#
_entry.id   AF-A0A7J3P8S4-F1
#
_cell.length_a   1.000
_cell.length_b   1.000
_cell.length_c   1.000
_cell.angle_alpha   90.00
_cell.angle_beta   90.00
_cell.angle_gamma   90.00
#
_symmetry.space_group_name_H-M   'P 1'
#
loop_
_entity.id
_entity.type
_entity.pdbx_description
1 polymer ?
#
loop_
_entity_poly.entity_id
_entity_poly.type
_entity_poly.pdbx_seq_one_letter_code
_entity_poly.pdbx_strand_id
1 'polypeptide(L)'
;MRELEDELEQALRRERLSPELVSLPDDFYPRLSQFLSSLASEQAEGLKKEVLEEKRKTVLRMARELIDLRVRKALFPLLEGKQVGLLPTERSHLEEAVGAIRRMHES
;
A
#
# COMPACT_ATOMS: atom_id res chain seq x y z
N MET A 1 1.65 -3.84 18.58
CA MET A 1 2.22 -2.73 17.76
C MET A 1 3.35 -3.16 16.82
N ARG A 2 4.19 -4.16 17.13
CA ARG A 2 5.13 -4.77 16.14
C ARG A 2 4.43 -5.57 15.04
N GLU A 3 3.29 -6.18 15.38
CA GLU A 3 2.56 -7.09 14.50
C GLU A 3 2.20 -6.50 13.12
N LEU A 4 1.80 -5.23 13.03
CA LEU A 4 1.44 -4.63 11.74
C LEU A 4 2.66 -4.24 10.89
N GLU A 5 3.76 -3.88 11.54
CA GLU A 5 5.03 -3.61 10.85
C GLU A 5 5.57 -4.92 10.25
N ASP A 6 5.52 -6.01 11.00
CA ASP A 6 5.89 -7.35 10.55
C ASP A 6 4.94 -7.83 9.44
N GLU A 7 3.64 -7.55 9.54
CA GLU A 7 2.65 -7.86 8.51
C GLU A 7 2.95 -7.09 7.20
N LEU A 8 3.28 -5.80 7.29
CA LEU A 8 3.67 -4.98 6.14
C LEU A 8 4.96 -5.49 5.50
N GLU A 9 5.97 -5.85 6.29
CA GLU A 9 7.22 -6.42 5.78
C GLU A 9 6.95 -7.74 5.04
N GLN A 10 6.15 -8.63 5.64
CA GLN A 10 5.78 -9.89 5.01
C GLN A 10 4.96 -9.69 3.73
N ALA A 11 3.99 -8.78 3.75
CA ALA A 11 3.20 -8.40 2.59
C ALA A 11 4.12 -7.92 1.45
N LEU A 12 5.01 -6.98 1.75
CA LEU A 12 5.97 -6.44 0.78
C LEU A 12 6.90 -7.51 0.23
N ARG A 13 7.42 -8.40 1.10
CA ARG A 13 8.29 -9.50 0.66
C ARG A 13 7.55 -10.46 -0.27
N ARG A 14 6.33 -10.86 0.08
CA ARG A 14 5.51 -11.74 -0.76
C ARG A 14 5.16 -11.05 -2.08
N GLU A 15 4.82 -9.76 -2.04
CA GLU A 15 4.48 -8.98 -3.21
C GLU A 15 5.68 -8.88 -4.18
N ARG A 16 6.91 -8.66 -3.68
CA ARG A 16 8.10 -8.64 -4.54
C ARG A 16 8.38 -9.97 -5.25
N LEU A 17 8.07 -11.09 -4.61
CA LEU A 17 8.39 -12.44 -5.13
C LEU A 17 7.29 -13.00 -6.02
N SER A 18 6.04 -12.61 -5.78
CA SER A 18 4.90 -13.07 -6.56
C SER A 18 4.83 -12.34 -7.91
N PRO A 19 4.56 -13.02 -9.03
CA PRO A 19 4.22 -12.36 -10.29
C PRO A 19 2.82 -11.71 -10.23
N GLU A 20 1.91 -12.27 -9.44
CA GLU A 20 0.54 -11.80 -9.25
C GLU A 20 0.40 -10.97 -7.97
N LEU A 21 -0.73 -10.29 -7.82
CA LEU A 21 -1.07 -9.60 -6.57
C LEU A 21 -1.23 -10.60 -5.42
N VAL A 22 -0.58 -10.31 -4.31
CA VAL A 22 -0.77 -11.09 -3.09
C VAL A 22 -2.08 -10.70 -2.44
N SER A 23 -2.81 -11.68 -1.90
CA SER A 23 -4.00 -11.40 -1.11
C SER A 23 -3.61 -10.69 0.20
N LEU A 24 -4.28 -9.58 0.47
CA LEU A 24 -4.16 -8.82 1.71
C LEU A 24 -5.55 -8.72 2.36
N PRO A 25 -5.63 -8.50 3.68
CA PRO A 25 -6.90 -8.19 4.34
C PRO A 25 -7.52 -6.89 3.80
N ASP A 26 -8.85 -6.85 3.68
CA ASP A 26 -9.59 -5.66 3.19
C ASP A 26 -9.33 -4.41 4.03
N ASP A 27 -9.05 -4.59 5.32
CA ASP A 27 -8.79 -3.53 6.28
C ASP A 27 -7.30 -3.14 6.41
N PHE A 28 -6.43 -3.70 5.57
CA PHE A 28 -4.98 -3.52 5.67
C PHE A 28 -4.56 -2.04 5.66
N TYR A 29 -5.02 -1.27 4.67
CA TYR A 29 -4.69 0.17 4.57
C TYR A 29 -5.29 1.01 5.72
N PRO A 30 -6.56 0.81 6.12
CA PRO A 30 -7.10 1.41 7.34
C PRO A 30 -6.24 1.15 8.59
N ARG A 31 -5.85 -0.11 8.84
CA ARG A 31 -4.99 -0.47 9.99
C ARG A 31 -3.63 0.22 9.90
N LEU A 32 -3.03 0.25 8.72
CA LEU A 32 -1.75 0.92 8.47
C LEU A 32 -1.82 2.44 8.71
N SER A 33 -2.89 3.09 8.27
CA SER A 33 -3.12 4.52 8.50
C SER A 33 -3.27 4.82 10.00
N GLN A 34 -4.02 3.98 10.73
CA GLN A 34 -4.18 4.11 12.17
C GLN A 34 -2.84 3.96 12.91
N PHE A 35 -2.03 2.98 12.51
CA PHE A 35 -0.70 2.77 13.08
C PHE A 35 0.23 3.96 12.83
N LEU A 36 0.30 4.47 11.60
CA LEU A 36 1.11 5.65 11.27
C LEU A 36 0.65 6.89 12.05
N SER A 37 -0.65 7.05 12.25
CA SER A 37 -1.22 8.12 13.08
C SER A 37 -0.82 7.97 14.54
N SER A 38 -0.84 6.74 15.07
CA SER A 38 -0.43 6.46 16.46
C SER A 38 1.04 6.84 16.70
N LEU A 39 1.94 6.50 15.78
CA LEU A 39 3.36 6.88 15.82
C LEU A 39 3.55 8.40 15.79
N ALA A 40 2.71 9.12 15.05
CA ALA A 40 2.78 10.58 14.96
C ALA A 40 2.20 11.29 16.20
N SER A 41 1.22 10.68 16.87
CA SER A 41 0.58 11.22 18.07
C SER A 41 1.34 10.94 19.37
N GLU A 42 2.27 9.98 19.35
CA GLU A 42 3.04 9.61 20.54
C GLU A 42 3.97 10.75 20.95
N GLN A 43 3.71 11.32 22.12
CA GLN A 43 4.58 12.33 22.72
C GLN A 43 5.86 11.64 23.22
N ALA A 44 6.99 12.04 22.64
CA ALA A 44 8.32 11.54 23.00
C ALA A 44 9.35 12.67 22.89
N GLU A 45 10.42 12.54 23.67
CA GLU A 45 11.52 13.50 23.72
C GLU A 45 12.87 12.81 23.51
N GLY A 46 13.87 13.60 23.13
CA GLY A 46 15.25 13.14 22.90
C GLY A 46 15.33 11.95 21.94
N LEU A 47 16.17 10.97 22.28
CA LEU A 47 16.42 9.77 21.47
C LEU A 47 15.14 8.98 21.13
N LYS A 48 14.13 8.97 22.03
CA LYS A 48 12.88 8.25 21.78
C LYS A 48 12.11 8.88 20.61
N LYS A 49 12.11 10.21 20.52
CA LYS A 49 11.46 10.94 19.41
C LYS A 49 12.12 10.59 18.07
N GLU A 50 13.44 10.61 18.02
CA GLU A 50 14.21 10.26 16.81
C GLU A 50 13.90 8.81 16.35
N VAL A 51 13.86 7.87 17.29
CA VAL A 51 13.52 6.47 16.99
C VAL A 51 12.10 6.34 16.42
N LEU A 52 11.12 7.05 16.97
CA LEU A 52 9.74 7.03 16.47
C LEU A 52 9.62 7.66 15.07
N GLU A 53 10.35 8.75 14.82
CA GLU A 53 10.40 9.39 13.50
C GLU A 53 11.02 8.49 12.44
N GLU A 54 12.16 7.85 12.74
CA GLU A 54 12.81 6.90 11.81
C GLU A 54 11.95 5.66 11.56
N LYS A 55 11.26 5.17 12.61
CA LYS A 55 10.27 4.10 12.46
C LYS A 55 9.15 4.51 11.52
N ARG A 56 8.55 5.69 11.72
CA ARG A 56 7.49 6.20 10.85
C ARG A 56 7.96 6.35 9.40
N LYS A 57 9.17 6.88 9.16
CA LYS A 57 9.75 6.98 7.80
C LYS A 57 9.92 5.61 7.16
N THR A 58 10.40 4.63 7.91
CA THR A 58 10.58 3.26 7.43
C THR A 58 9.26 2.62 7.02
N VAL A 59 8.24 2.73 7.87
CA VAL A 59 6.89 2.20 7.59
C VAL A 59 6.28 2.88 6.37
N LEU A 60 6.38 4.21 6.26
CA LEU A 60 5.91 4.96 5.08
C LEU A 60 6.62 4.52 3.80
N ARG A 61 7.93 4.31 3.84
CA ARG A 61 8.70 3.84 2.69
C ARG A 61 8.24 2.45 2.24
N MET A 62 8.08 1.52 3.17
CA MET A 62 7.59 0.16 2.87
C MET A 62 6.16 0.19 2.31
N ALA A 63 5.28 0.99 2.91
CA ALA A 63 3.90 1.16 2.46
C ALA A 63 3.82 1.68 1.02
N ARG A 64 4.60 2.73 0.72
CA ARG A 64 4.68 3.30 -0.63
C ARG A 64 5.17 2.27 -1.63
N GLU A 65 6.22 1.53 -1.29
CA GLU A 65 6.76 0.50 -2.17
C GLU A 65 5.74 -0.61 -2.44
N LEU A 66 5.02 -1.05 -1.42
CA LEU A 66 3.95 -2.05 -1.58
C LEU A 66 2.87 -1.54 -2.54
N ILE A 67 2.40 -0.31 -2.33
CA ILE A 67 1.40 0.33 -3.22
C ILE A 67 1.93 0.41 -4.66
N ASP A 68 3.16 0.89 -4.85
CA ASP A 68 3.76 1.02 -6.19
C ASP A 68 3.85 -0.33 -6.91
N LEU A 69 4.26 -1.40 -6.22
CA LEU A 69 4.30 -2.74 -6.78
C LEU A 69 2.92 -3.24 -7.18
N ARG A 70 1.94 -3.05 -6.29
CA ARG A 70 0.55 -3.51 -6.52
C ARG A 70 -0.09 -2.76 -7.69
N VAL A 71 0.09 -1.44 -7.76
CA VAL A 71 -0.36 -0.62 -8.90
C VAL A 71 0.25 -1.12 -10.21
N ARG A 72 1.57 -1.33 -10.26
CA ARG A 72 2.26 -1.79 -11.49
C ARG A 72 1.74 -3.14 -11.97
N LYS A 73 1.51 -4.08 -11.04
CA LYS A 73 0.98 -5.41 -11.37
C LYS A 73 -0.47 -5.37 -11.83
N ALA A 74 -1.27 -4.46 -11.26
CA ALA A 74 -2.69 -4.36 -11.59
C ALA A 74 -2.96 -3.59 -12.88
N LEU A 75 -2.14 -2.58 -13.21
CA LEU A 75 -2.45 -1.62 -14.25
C LEU A 75 -2.69 -2.26 -15.64
N PHE A 76 -1.76 -3.08 -16.13
CA PHE A 76 -1.92 -3.69 -17.45
C PHE A 76 -3.08 -4.69 -17.52
N PRO A 77 -3.23 -5.64 -16.58
CA PRO A 77 -4.41 -6.52 -16.56
C PRO A 77 -5.73 -5.74 -16.52
N LEU A 78 -5.82 -4.66 -15.73
CA LEU A 78 -7.03 -3.83 -15.69
C LEU A 78 -7.30 -3.14 -17.03
N LEU A 79 -6.27 -2.62 -17.71
CA LEU A 79 -6.41 -2.02 -19.05
C LEU A 79 -6.91 -3.05 -20.07
N GLU A 80 -6.47 -4.30 -19.97
CA GLU A 80 -6.95 -5.44 -20.77
C GLU A 80 -8.36 -5.92 -20.35
N GLY A 81 -8.96 -5.34 -19.31
CA GLY A 81 -10.28 -5.71 -18.83
C GLY A 81 -10.32 -6.97 -17.96
N LYS A 82 -9.16 -7.44 -17.49
CA LYS A 82 -9.06 -8.59 -16.59
C LYS A 82 -9.44 -8.21 -15.16
N GLN A 83 -10.01 -9.18 -14.44
CA GLN A 83 -10.21 -9.03 -13.01
C GLN A 83 -8.88 -9.19 -12.27
N VAL A 84 -8.69 -8.34 -11.27
CA VAL A 84 -7.48 -8.28 -10.46
C VAL A 84 -7.88 -8.28 -8.98
N GLY A 85 -7.13 -9.00 -8.15
CA GLY A 85 -7.33 -9.10 -6.70
C GLY A 85 -6.96 -7.83 -5.92
N LEU A 86 -7.57 -6.71 -6.31
CA LEU A 86 -7.41 -5.42 -5.65
C LEU A 86 -8.21 -5.35 -4.35
N LEU A 87 -7.63 -4.68 -3.36
CA LEU A 87 -8.37 -4.24 -2.18
C LEU A 87 -9.42 -3.18 -2.55
N PRO A 88 -10.49 -3.03 -1.75
CA PRO A 88 -11.56 -2.06 -2.04
C PRO A 88 -11.05 -0.63 -2.27
N THR A 89 -10.08 -0.19 -1.46
CA THR A 89 -9.47 1.14 -1.59
C THR A 89 -8.58 1.26 -2.82
N GLU A 90 -7.94 0.19 -3.29
CA GLU A 90 -7.14 0.23 -4.52
C GLU A 90 -8.04 0.30 -5.75
N ARG A 91 -9.13 -0.47 -5.71
CA ARG A 91 -10.14 -0.53 -6.76
C ARG A 91 -10.68 0.85 -7.10
N SER A 92 -11.08 1.63 -6.09
CA SER A 92 -11.67 2.96 -6.31
C SER A 92 -10.72 3.89 -7.08
N HIS A 93 -9.42 3.89 -6.77
CA HIS A 93 -8.45 4.77 -7.40
C HIS A 93 -7.94 4.25 -8.74
N LEU A 94 -7.72 2.94 -8.86
CA LEU A 94 -7.15 2.34 -10.07
C LEU A 94 -8.18 2.23 -11.20
N GLU A 95 -9.43 1.88 -10.90
CA GLU A 95 -10.48 1.82 -11.92
C GLU A 95 -10.79 3.21 -12.50
N GLU A 96 -10.73 4.27 -11.67
CA GLU A 96 -10.84 5.65 -12.13
C GLU A 96 -9.71 6.02 -13.11
N ALA A 97 -8.45 5.73 -12.73
CA ALA A 97 -7.28 6.00 -13.55
C ALA A 97 -7.32 5.22 -14.88
N VAL A 98 -7.66 3.93 -14.85
CA VAL A 98 -7.81 3.08 -16.03
C VAL A 98 -8.93 3.61 -16.93
N GLY A 99 -10.06 4.04 -16.35
CA GLY A 99 -11.15 4.67 -17.10
C GLY A 99 -10.72 5.96 -17.80
N ALA A 100 -9.90 6.80 -17.15
CA ALA A 100 -9.35 8.00 -17.76
C ALA A 100 -8.43 7.68 -18.95
N ILE A 101 -7.54 6.68 -18.80
CA ILE A 101 -6.63 6.24 -19.87
C ILE A 101 -7.41 5.74 -21.09
N ARG A 102 -8.48 4.95 -20.89
CA ARG A 102 -9.31 4.45 -21.99
C ARG A 102 -9.97 5.58 -22.78
N ARG A 103 -10.55 6.57 -22.08
CA ARG A 103 -11.15 7.74 -22.72
C ARG A 103 -10.15 8.53 -23.58
N MET A 104 -8.90 8.65 -23.13
CA MET A 104 -7.84 9.31 -23.90
C MET A 104 -7.44 8.53 -25.16
N HIS A 105 -7.56 7.22 -25.16
CA HIS A 105 -7.24 6.39 -26.33
C HIS A 105 -8.36 6.33 -27.37
N GLU A 106 -9.61 6.51 -26.93
CA GLU A 106 -10.81 6.50 -27.76
C GLU A 106 -11.17 7.88 -28.35
N SER A 107 -10.47 8.94 -27.95
CA SER A 107 -10.63 10.32 -28.45
C SER A 107 -9.63 10.63 -29.57
#